data_AF-A0A8X6KCI4-F1
#
_entry.id   AF-A0A8X6KCI4-F1
#
_cell.length_a   1.000
_cell.length_b   1.000
_cell.length_c   1.000
_cell.angle_alpha   90.00
_cell.angle_beta   90.00
_cell.angle_gamma   90.00
#
_symmetry.space_group_name_H-M   'P 1'
#
loop_
_entity.id
_entity.type
_entity.pdbx_description
1 polymer ?
#
loop_
_entity_poly.entity_id
_entity_poly.type
_entity_poly.pdbx_seq_one_letter_code
_entity_poly.pdbx_strand_id
1 'polypeptide(L)' 'MEVFLKNISFQGILLDTLFGNKGSNIDSKKELVQLIYDGIANGFVRPLSSIVFDFKEAESAFRYMASGKHIGKVILK' A
#
# COMPACT_ATOMS: atom_id res chain seq x y z
N MET A 1 -20.15 -15.93 14.19
CA MET A 1 -20.41 -16.38 12.80
C MET A 1 -21.80 -16.04 12.28
N GLU A 2 -22.76 -15.65 13.14
CA GLU A 2 -24.13 -15.27 12.72
C GLU A 2 -24.18 -14.13 11.69
N VAL A 3 -23.16 -13.27 11.65
CA VAL A 3 -23.09 -12.17 10.68
C VAL A 3 -23.17 -12.66 9.22
N PHE A 4 -22.68 -13.86 8.92
CA PHE A 4 -22.72 -14.46 7.58
C PHE A 4 -24.12 -14.91 7.15
N LEU A 5 -25.08 -15.04 8.08
CA LEU A 5 -26.48 -15.30 7.75
C LEU A 5 -27.13 -14.13 6.98
N LYS A 6 -26.50 -12.95 7.03
CA LYS A 6 -26.90 -11.78 6.23
C LYS A 6 -26.36 -11.82 4.80
N ASN A 7 -25.84 -12.97 4.34
CA ASN A 7 -25.24 -13.14 3.02
C ASN A 7 -24.11 -12.13 2.74
N ILE A 8 -23.27 -11.88 3.75
CA ILE A 8 -22.08 -11.05 3.61
C ILE A 8 -20.83 -11.91 3.41
N SER A 9 -19.77 -11.31 2.88
CA SER A 9 -18.46 -11.94 2.72
C SER A 9 -17.41 -11.24 3.58
N PHE A 10 -16.36 -11.97 3.95
CA PHE A 10 -15.20 -11.45 4.67
C PHE A 10 -13.94 -11.81 3.88
N GLN A 11 -13.18 -10.80 3.47
CA GLN A 11 -11.94 -10.96 2.72
C GLN A 11 -10.75 -10.47 3.55
N GLY A 12 -9.87 -11.39 3.94
CA GLY A 12 -8.55 -11.02 4.44
C GLY A 12 -7.64 -10.69 3.26
N ILE A 13 -7.26 -9.42 3.10
CA ILE A 13 -6.42 -8.97 1.98
C ILE A 13 -4.97 -8.86 2.46
N LEU A 14 -4.08 -9.63 1.85
CA LEU A 14 -2.64 -9.62 2.11
C LEU A 14 -1.89 -9.34 0.80
N LEU A 15 -1.45 -8.10 0.60
CA LEU A 15 -0.78 -7.71 -0.65
C LEU A 15 0.50 -8.51 -0.89
N ASP A 16 1.23 -8.86 0.17
CA ASP A 16 2.49 -9.62 0.08
C ASP A 16 2.30 -11.00 -0.57
N THR A 17 1.12 -11.60 -0.42
CA THR A 17 0.81 -12.88 -1.08
C THR A 17 0.72 -12.74 -2.60
N LEU A 18 0.31 -11.58 -3.11
CA LEU A 18 0.25 -11.28 -4.53
C LEU A 18 1.66 -11.16 -5.14
N PHE A 19 2.61 -10.60 -4.38
CA PHE A 19 3.98 -10.35 -4.84
C PHE A 19 4.99 -11.44 -4.44
N GLY A 20 4.59 -12.45 -3.65
CA GLY A 20 5.46 -13.55 -3.25
C GLY A 20 5.85 -14.51 -4.38
N ASN A 21 6.84 -15.37 -4.13
CA ASN A 21 7.47 -16.28 -5.10
C ASN A 21 6.57 -17.43 -5.63
N LYS A 22 5.26 -17.42 -5.36
CA LYS A 22 4.33 -18.43 -5.87
C LYS A 22 3.74 -17.92 -7.18
N GLY A 23 4.10 -18.55 -8.29
CA GLY A 23 3.73 -18.16 -9.67
C GLY A 23 2.23 -18.18 -10.01
N SER A 24 1.33 -18.31 -9.03
CA SER A 24 -0.12 -18.39 -9.22
C SER A 24 -0.82 -17.04 -9.36
N ASN A 25 -0.10 -15.91 -9.28
CA ASN A 25 -0.71 -14.59 -9.09
C ASN A 25 -0.37 -13.57 -10.20
N ILE A 26 0.12 -14.04 -11.35
CA ILE A 26 0.62 -13.17 -12.44
C ILE A 26 -0.50 -12.29 -13.02
N ASP A 27 -1.69 -12.84 -13.24
CA ASP A 27 -2.79 -12.09 -13.86
C ASP A 27 -3.38 -11.05 -12.91
N SER A 28 -3.60 -11.40 -11.65
CA SER A 28 -4.04 -10.46 -10.62
C SER A 28 -3.03 -9.33 -10.38
N LYS A 29 -1.73 -9.62 -10.50
CA LYS A 29 -0.68 -8.60 -10.42
C LYS A 29 -0.73 -7.65 -11.62
N LYS A 30 -0.92 -8.17 -12.84
CA LYS A 30 -1.08 -7.35 -14.05
C LYS A 30 -2.31 -6.46 -13.94
N GLU A 31 -3.43 -7.01 -13.49
CA GLU A 31 -4.67 -6.26 -13.28
C GLU A 31 -4.47 -5.13 -12.26
N LEU A 32 -3.86 -5.40 -11.10
CA LEU A 32 -3.55 -4.38 -10.10
C LEU A 32 -2.69 -3.25 -10.68
N VAL A 33 -1.64 -3.60 -11.41
CA VAL A 33 -0.74 -2.62 -12.03
C VAL A 33 -1.49 -1.78 -13.06
N GLN A 34 -2.36 -2.39 -13.87
CA GLN A 34 -3.18 -1.68 -14.84
C GLN A 34 -4.13 -0.68 -14.16
N LEU A 35 -4.82 -1.09 -13.10
CA LEU A 35 -5.69 -0.21 -12.32
C LEU A 35 -4.94 1.00 -11.75
N ILE A 36 -3.69 0.82 -11.32
CA ILE A 36 -2.84 1.93 -10.85
C ILE A 36 -2.52 2.88 -12.00
N TYR A 37 -2.09 2.38 -13.17
CA TYR A 37 -1.78 3.21 -14.33
C TYR A 37 -2.99 4.00 -14.81
N ASP A 38 -4.14 3.35 -14.93
CA ASP A 38 -5.39 4.00 -15.32
C ASP A 38 -5.80 5.04 -14.27
N GLY A 39 -5.62 4.72 -12.99
CA GLY A 39 -5.86 5.66 -11.90
C GLY A 39 -4.96 6.90 -11.95
N ILE A 40 -3.69 6.75 -12.34
CA ILE A 40 -2.76 7.87 -12.56
C ILE A 40 -3.21 8.70 -13.76
N ALA A 41 -3.50 8.06 -14.89
CA ALA A 41 -3.92 8.73 -16.13
C ALA A 41 -5.21 9.53 -15.93
N ASN A 42 -6.16 9.01 -15.15
CA ASN A 42 -7.42 9.69 -14.82
C ASN A 42 -7.29 10.69 -13.65
N GLY A 43 -6.12 10.79 -13.01
CA GLY A 43 -5.87 11.70 -11.90
C GLY A 43 -6.55 11.31 -10.58
N PHE A 44 -7.01 10.07 -10.44
CA PHE A 44 -7.50 9.51 -9.17
C PHE A 44 -6.35 9.14 -8.24
N VAL A 45 -5.25 8.64 -8.80
CA VAL A 45 -4.02 8.36 -8.06
C VAL A 45 -3.15 9.61 -8.11
N ARG A 46 -2.94 10.24 -6.96
CA ARG A 46 -2.11 11.44 -6.81
C ARG A 46 -1.05 11.22 -5.74
N PRO A 47 0.10 11.92 -5.81
CA PRO A 47 1.11 11.86 -4.76
C PRO A 47 0.54 12.25 -3.39
N LEU A 48 0.98 11.55 -2.35
CA LEU A 48 0.72 11.94 -0.96
C LEU A 48 1.69 13.05 -0.52
N SER A 49 1.33 13.81 0.50
CA SER A 49 2.29 14.67 1.21
C SER A 49 3.49 13.85 1.68
N SER A 50 4.70 14.39 1.55
CA SER A 50 5.93 13.70 1.92
C SER A 50 6.67 14.43 3.03
N ILE A 51 7.28 13.65 3.91
CA ILE A 51 8.25 14.11 4.90
C ILE A 51 9.55 13.40 4.56
N VAL A 52 10.55 14.20 4.16
CA VAL A 52 11.79 13.70 3.57
C VAL A 52 12.91 13.82 4.58
N PHE A 53 13.65 12.74 4.77
CA PHE A 53 14.88 12.67 5.56
C PHE A 53 16.03 12.27 4.63
N ASP A 54 17.25 12.73 4.90
CA ASP A 54 18.43 12.22 4.20
C ASP A 54 18.71 10.77 4.61
N PHE A 55 19.34 9.98 3.74
CA PHE A 55 19.71 8.58 4.05
C PHE A 55 20.47 8.41 5.37
N LYS A 56 21.28 9.40 5.76
CA LYS A 56 22.04 9.41 7.03
C LYS A 56 21.15 9.52 8.26
N GLU A 57 19.93 10.01 8.10
CA GLU A 57 18.95 10.24 9.16
C GLU A 57 17.92 9.10 9.24
N ALA A 58 18.23 7.92 8.68
CA ALA A 58 17.31 6.80 8.63
C ALA A 58 16.72 6.44 10.00
N GLU A 59 17.54 6.42 11.06
CA GLU A 59 17.04 6.15 12.42
C GLU A 59 15.98 7.17 12.86
N SER A 60 16.25 8.46 12.66
CA SER A 60 15.32 9.54 12.97
C SER A 60 14.02 9.42 12.17
N ALA A 61 14.11 9.05 10.89
CA ALA A 61 12.94 8.81 10.05
C ALA A 61 12.06 7.67 10.58
N PHE A 62 12.67 6.55 10.99
CA PHE A 62 11.95 5.43 11.59
C PHE A 62 11.31 5.80 12.93
N ARG A 63 12.02 6.53 13.80
CA ARG A 63 11.46 7.04 15.07
C ARG A 63 10.29 7.99 14.83
N TYR A 64 10.43 8.89 13.85
CA TYR A 64 9.37 9.81 13.46
C TYR A 64 8.14 9.07 12.94
N MET A 65 8.32 8.08 12.05
CA MET A 65 7.25 7.23 11.53
C MET A 65 6.52 6.48 12.66
N ALA A 66 7.28 5.87 13.59
CA ALA A 66 6.74 5.11 14.72
C ALA A 66 5.91 5.97 15.70
N SER A 67 6.14 7.28 15.74
CA SER A 67 5.34 8.20 16.58
C SER A 67 3.89 8.38 16.09
N GLY A 68 3.58 7.97 14.85
CA GLY A 68 2.24 8.12 14.26
C GLY A 68 1.83 9.56 13.91
N LYS A 69 2.73 10.54 14.06
CA LYS A 69 2.45 11.97 13.81
C LYS A 69 2.47 12.38 12.33
N HIS A 70 2.92 11.49 11.45
CA HIS A 70 3.12 11.80 10.04
C HIS A 70 1.79 11.80 9.27
N ILE A 71 1.64 12.75 8.34
CA ILE A 71 0.55 12.76 7.36
C ILE A 71 1.16 12.47 5.99
N GLY A 72 0.69 11.41 5.34
CA GLY A 72 1.21 10.96 4.05
C GLY A 72 2.38 9.99 4.22
N LYS A 73 3.48 10.20 3.49
CA LYS A 73 4.59 9.23 3.39
C LYS A 73 5.91 9.79 3.94
N VAL A 74 6.59 9.00 4.77
CA VAL A 74 7.99 9.27 5.17
C VAL A 74 8.92 8.68 4.10
N ILE A 75 9.82 9.49 3.55
CA ILE A 75 10.71 9.12 2.44
C ILE A 75 12.16 9.34 2.85
N LEU A 76 13.02 8.39 2.53
CA LEU A 76 14.48 8.55 2.60
C LEU A 76 15.00 8.95 1.22
N LYS A 77 15.79 10.02 1.16
CA LYS A 77 16.46 10.50 -0.05
C LYS A 77 17.91 10.02 -0.12
#